data_AF-A0A925WA28-F1
#
_entry.id   AF-A0A925WA28-F1
#
_cell.length_a   1.000
_cell.length_b   1.000
_cell.length_c   1.000
_cell.angle_alpha   90.00
_cell.angle_beta   90.00
_cell.angle_gamma   90.00
#
_symmetry.space_group_name_H-M   'P 1'
#
loop_
_entity.id
_entity.type
_entity.pdbx_description
1 polymer ?
#
loop_
_entity_poly.entity_id
_entity_poly.type
_entity_poly.pdbx_seq_one_letter_code
_entity_poly.pdbx_strand_id
1 'polypeptide(L)' 'MSLPGRRMLLVHAHPDDETLTTGGTIARYAAEPGTAVTLVTCTLGEQGEVIPPSLAQLGPEAADQLGGYR' A
#
# COMPACT_ATOMS: atom_id res chain seq x y z
N MET A 1 -27.13 -7.19 -8.54
CA MET A 1 -25.72 -7.64 -8.53
C MET A 1 -25.57 -8.70 -7.46
N SER A 2 -25.07 -9.89 -7.80
CA SER A 2 -24.73 -10.91 -6.79
C SER A 2 -23.52 -10.42 -5.99
N LEU A 3 -23.58 -10.50 -4.67
CA LEU A 3 -22.43 -10.18 -3.82
C LEU A 3 -21.34 -11.24 -4.01
N PRO A 4 -20.05 -10.87 -3.90
CA PRO A 4 -18.95 -11.84 -3.93
C PRO A 4 -19.08 -12.81 -2.76
N GLY A 5 -18.91 -14.11 -3.04
CA GLY A 5 -19.02 -15.17 -2.04
C GLY A 5 -17.91 -15.14 -0.98
N ARG A 6 -16.78 -14.50 -1.28
CA ARG A 6 -15.67 -14.30 -0.33
C ARG A 6 -15.18 -12.85 -0.36
N ARG A 7 -14.88 -12.29 0.81
CA ARG A 7 -14.36 -10.91 0.96
C ARG A 7 -13.14 -10.93 1.86
N MET A 8 -12.07 -10.28 1.45
CA MET A 8 -10.82 -10.18 2.20
C MET A 8 -10.46 -8.71 2.39
N LEU A 9 -10.05 -8.36 3.61
CA LEU A 9 -9.51 -7.06 3.96
C LEU A 9 -8.08 -7.27 4.46
N LEU A 10 -7.12 -6.62 3.81
CA LEU A 10 -5.73 -6.58 4.24
C LEU A 10 -5.41 -5.16 4.66
N VAL A 11 -4.83 -5.00 5.85
CA VAL A 11 -4.50 -3.69 6.41
C VAL A 11 -3.00 -3.67 6.66
N HIS A 12 -2.32 -2.72 6.02
CA HIS A 12 -0.87 -2.57 6.06
C HIS A 12 -0.49 -1.14 6.45
N ALA A 13 0.70 -0.96 7.02
CA ALA A 13 1.10 0.33 7.57
C ALA A 13 1.49 1.31 6.47
N HIS A 14 2.37 0.89 5.57
CA HIS A 14 2.96 1.73 4.54
C HIS A 14 2.70 1.15 3.14
N PRO A 15 2.81 1.98 2.09
CA PRO A 15 2.77 1.47 0.72
C PRO A 15 4.03 0.65 0.43
N ASP A 16 3.87 -0.63 0.11
CA ASP A 16 4.87 -1.68 -0.21
C ASP A 16 4.76 -2.92 0.70
N ASP A 17 4.38 -2.71 1.97
CA ASP A 17 4.17 -3.75 2.98
C ASP A 17 3.27 -4.87 2.43
N GLU A 18 2.22 -4.52 1.68
CA GLU A 18 1.27 -5.49 1.14
C GLU A 18 1.91 -6.43 0.13
N THR A 19 2.83 -5.90 -0.68
CA THR A 19 3.51 -6.64 -1.74
C THR A 19 4.60 -7.51 -1.15
N LEU A 20 5.37 -6.98 -0.18
CA LEU A 20 6.45 -7.69 0.51
C LEU A 20 5.93 -8.86 1.35
N THR A 21 4.84 -8.66 2.08
CA THR A 21 4.36 -9.64 3.07
C THR A 21 3.23 -10.52 2.54
N THR A 22 2.35 -9.98 1.69
CA THR A 22 1.10 -10.64 1.29
C THR A 22 0.85 -10.66 -0.22
N GLY A 23 1.79 -10.20 -1.05
CA GLY A 23 1.55 -9.99 -2.49
C GLY A 23 1.08 -11.24 -3.22
N GLY A 24 1.73 -12.39 -2.95
CA GLY A 24 1.31 -13.68 -3.51
C GLY A 24 -0.10 -14.11 -3.07
N THR A 25 -0.45 -13.85 -1.81
CA THR A 25 -1.79 -14.14 -1.26
C THR A 25 -2.85 -13.26 -1.91
N ILE A 26 -2.60 -11.96 -2.04
CA ILE A 26 -3.48 -11.01 -2.72
C ILE A 26 -3.72 -11.45 -4.16
N ALA A 27 -2.64 -11.70 -4.91
CA ALA A 27 -2.72 -12.10 -6.32
C ALA A 27 -3.52 -13.40 -6.50
N ARG A 28 -3.27 -14.40 -5.65
CA ARG A 28 -4.00 -15.68 -5.69
C ARG A 28 -5.50 -15.47 -5.51
N TYR A 29 -5.91 -14.76 -4.45
CA TYR A 29 -7.34 -14.62 -4.14
C TYR A 29 -8.05 -13.62 -5.05
N ALA A 30 -7.37 -12.58 -5.54
CA ALA A 30 -7.93 -11.65 -6.51
C ALA A 30 -8.23 -12.33 -7.86
N ALA A 31 -7.50 -13.39 -8.21
CA ALA A 31 -7.75 -14.18 -9.42
C ALA A 31 -8.90 -15.20 -9.27
N GLU A 32 -9.34 -15.51 -8.04
CA GLU A 32 -10.42 -16.47 -7.80
C GLU A 32 -11.81 -15.84 -8.06
N PRO A 33 -12.65 -16.44 -8.93
CA PRO A 33 -14.00 -15.92 -9.18
C PRO A 33 -14.83 -15.82 -7.91
N GLY A 34 -15.55 -14.71 -7.76
CA GLY A 34 -16.41 -14.48 -6.60
C GLY A 34 -15.67 -14.05 -5.33
N THR A 35 -14.38 -13.73 -5.41
CA THR A 35 -13.62 -13.11 -4.31
C THR A 35 -13.45 -11.62 -4.54
N ALA A 36 -13.71 -10.82 -3.51
CA ALA A 36 -13.35 -9.40 -3.47
C ALA A 36 -12.22 -9.17 -2.47
N VAL A 37 -11.15 -8.52 -2.92
CA VAL A 37 -10.01 -8.14 -2.08
C VAL A 37 -10.02 -6.63 -1.92
N THR A 38 -9.89 -6.17 -0.68
CA THR A 38 -9.74 -4.76 -0.32
C THR A 38 -8.43 -4.59 0.45
N LEU A 39 -7.61 -3.65 0.02
CA LEU A 39 -6.39 -3.25 0.69
C LEU A 39 -6.62 -1.90 1.36
N VAL A 40 -6.18 -1.78 2.62
CA VAL A 40 -6.11 -0.52 3.35
C VAL A 40 -4.64 -0.29 3.69
N THR A 41 -4.12 0.85 3.25
CA THR A 41 -2.79 1.33 3.64
C THR A 41 -2.98 2.51 4.58
N CYS A 42 -2.43 2.40 5.79
CA CYS A 42 -2.70 3.35 6.87
C CYS A 42 -2.04 4.71 6.67
N THR A 43 -0.87 4.74 6.01
CA THR A 43 -0.06 5.95 5.79
C THR A 43 0.30 6.10 4.32
N LEU A 44 0.77 7.28 3.93
CA LEU A 44 1.33 7.49 2.59
C LEU A 44 2.84 7.18 2.54
N GLY A 45 3.44 6.71 3.65
CA GLY A 45 4.88 6.44 3.72
C GLY A 45 5.71 7.73 3.75
N GLU A 46 5.21 8.76 4.44
CA GLU A 46 5.73 10.14 4.41
C GLU A 46 7.16 10.26 4.93
N GLN A 47 7.69 9.25 5.63
CA GLN A 47 9.08 9.21 6.14
C GLN A 47 9.92 8.14 5.45
N GLY A 48 9.44 7.59 4.34
CA GLY A 48 10.20 6.65 3.53
C GLY A 48 11.44 7.29 2.92
N GLU A 49 12.45 6.46 2.67
CA GLU A 49 13.66 6.87 1.95
C GLU A 49 13.37 7.07 0.46
N VAL A 50 14.02 8.06 -0.16
CA VAL A 50 14.07 8.20 -1.61
C VAL A 50 15.39 7.66 -2.13
N ILE A 51 15.36 6.46 -2.70
CA ILE A 51 16.56 5.72 -3.14
C ILE A 51 17.29 6.41 -4.31
N PRO A 52 16.61 6.89 -5.39
CA PRO A 52 17.33 7.47 -6.52
C PRO A 52 17.97 8.82 -6.15
N PRO A 53 19.30 8.99 -6.32
CA PRO A 53 19.99 10.22 -5.90
C PRO A 53 19.48 11.50 -6.58
N SER A 54 19.03 11.40 -7.85
CA SER A 54 18.46 12.52 -8.60
C SER A 54 17.10 13.01 -8.07
N LEU A 55 16.49 12.26 -7.15
CA LEU A 55 15.21 12.56 -6.52
C LEU A 55 15.35 12.83 -5.02
N ALA A 56 16.56 12.87 -4.46
CA ALA A 56 16.80 13.01 -3.02
C ALA A 56 16.08 14.23 -2.39
N GLN A 57 15.87 15.30 -3.15
CA GLN A 57 15.11 16.47 -2.73
C GLN A 57 13.64 16.20 -2.41
N LEU A 58 13.08 15.05 -2.83
CA LEU A 58 11.72 14.63 -2.51
C LEU A 58 11.63 13.93 -1.15
N GLY A 59 12.76 13.61 -0.52
CA GLY A 59 12.80 12.97 0.78
C GLY A 59 12.25 13.88 1.90
N PRO A 60 11.84 13.27 3.02
CA PRO A 60 11.27 13.99 4.17
C PRO A 60 12.23 15.04 4.74
N GLU A 61 13.55 14.85 4.64
CA GLU A 61 14.53 15.81 5.15
C GLU A 61 14.61 17.11 4.34
N ALA A 62 14.12 17.11 3.09
CA ALA A 62 14.22 18.25 2.18
C ALA A 62 12.87 18.91 1.93
N ALA A 63 11.90 18.15 1.42
CA ALA A 63 10.64 18.73 0.97
C ALA A 63 9.51 18.62 2.00
N ASP A 64 9.58 17.64 2.91
CA ASP A 64 8.57 17.29 3.94
C ASP A 64 7.11 17.56 3.51
N GLN A 65 6.79 17.29 2.25
CA GLN A 65 5.54 17.79 1.63
C GLN A 65 4.29 17.14 2.23
N LEU A 66 4.47 16.08 3.02
CA LEU A 66 3.40 15.32 3.65
C LEU A 66 3.41 15.43 5.19
N GLY A 67 4.51 15.87 5.81
CA GLY A 67 4.59 16.09 7.26
C GLY A 67 3.67 17.21 7.77
N GLY A 68 3.24 18.12 6.89
CA GLY A 68 2.33 19.22 7.23
C GLY A 68 0.87 18.83 7.52
N TYR A 69 0.47 17.57 7.29
CA TYR A 69 -0.87 17.04 7.60
C TYR A 69 -0.89 16.14 8.85
N ARG A 70 0.21 16.11 9.61
CA ARG A 70 0.34 15.38 10.88
C ARG A 70 -0.36 16.09 12.04
#